data_AF-A0A2P4PKI8-F1
#
_entry.id   AF-A0A2P4PKI8-F1
#
_cell.length_a   1.000
_cell.length_b   1.000
_cell.length_c   1.000
_cell.angle_alpha   90.00
_cell.angle_beta   90.00
_cell.angle_gamma   90.00
#
_symmetry.space_group_name_H-M   'P 1'
#
loop_
_entity.id
_entity.type
_entity.pdbx_description
1 polymer ?
#
loop_
_entity_poly.entity_id
_entity_poly.type
_entity_poly.pdbx_seq_one_letter_code
_entity_poly.pdbx_strand_id
1 'polypeptide(L)'
;MDVNGTGKSFIFGTSGSKIVNQCISKNKLKWVCYGKFENIEYHDKGEFGTIYIAKYISIEVILKYFDYLNNSDESLNELLNEWKIINSDEIINIYGFTNKNSLKRYLTEITKSWEQKLFYLFQIINKGLNDIHKKDLIHYNFHNGNILCNKYEEDIYGIFISDYLGLYQLAKSFLKENDIYGVLSFIAPEILRLYSS
;
A
#
# COMPACT_ATOMS: atom_id res chain seq x y z
N MET A 1 -3.52 -25.14 42.72
CA MET A 1 -4.51 -24.25 42.11
C MET A 1 -3.79 -23.46 41.04
N ASP A 2 -4.04 -23.83 39.78
CA ASP A 2 -3.61 -23.08 38.60
C ASP A 2 -4.46 -21.83 38.41
N VAL A 3 -3.86 -20.78 37.84
CA VAL A 3 -4.48 -19.99 36.76
C VAL A 3 -3.38 -19.41 35.86
N ASN A 4 -3.52 -19.77 34.58
CA ASN A 4 -2.62 -19.53 33.46
C ASN A 4 -2.51 -18.06 33.03
N GLY A 5 -1.37 -17.74 32.41
CA GLY A 5 -1.16 -16.57 31.57
C GLY A 5 0.03 -16.75 30.65
N THR A 6 -0.02 -17.76 29.76
CA THR A 6 0.98 -18.00 28.71
C THR A 6 0.99 -16.85 27.70
N GLY A 7 1.75 -15.79 27.98
CA GLY A 7 2.18 -14.86 26.96
C GLY A 7 3.20 -15.54 26.07
N LYS A 8 2.76 -16.24 25.02
CA LYS A 8 3.66 -16.58 23.91
C LYS A 8 4.17 -15.27 23.33
N SER A 9 5.36 -14.86 23.75
CA SER A 9 6.17 -13.87 23.05
C SER A 9 6.40 -14.41 21.64
N PHE A 10 5.67 -13.90 20.66
CA PHE A 10 6.00 -14.13 19.26
C PHE A 10 7.35 -13.47 19.01
N ILE A 11 8.42 -14.27 19.02
CA ILE A 11 9.73 -13.84 18.51
C ILE A 11 9.55 -13.70 17.00
N PHE A 12 9.26 -12.49 16.54
CA PHE A 12 9.32 -12.17 15.11
C PHE A 12 10.79 -12.23 14.70
N GLY A 13 11.10 -13.01 13.67
CA GLY A 13 12.47 -13.08 13.13
C GLY A 13 12.91 -11.72 12.56
N THR A 14 14.21 -11.53 12.38
CA THR A 14 14.76 -10.34 11.69
C THR A 14 14.80 -10.58 10.19
N SER A 15 14.67 -9.52 9.39
CA SER A 15 14.78 -9.61 7.93
C SER A 15 16.17 -9.99 7.40
N GLY A 16 17.19 -10.01 8.27
CA GLY A 16 18.60 -10.05 7.88
C GLY A 16 19.13 -8.70 7.37
N SER A 17 18.27 -7.70 7.17
CA SER A 17 18.61 -6.37 6.69
C SER A 17 18.36 -5.30 7.75
N LYS A 18 19.42 -4.60 8.17
CA LYS A 18 19.35 -3.57 9.22
C LYS A 18 18.36 -2.46 8.86
N ILE A 19 18.33 -2.01 7.60
CA ILE A 19 17.43 -0.95 7.14
C ILE A 19 15.96 -1.39 7.17
N VAL A 20 15.67 -2.62 6.73
CA VAL A 20 14.30 -3.15 6.73
C VAL A 20 13.82 -3.29 8.17
N ASN A 21 14.68 -3.76 9.09
CA ASN A 21 14.36 -3.84 10.50
C ASN A 21 14.14 -2.45 11.14
N GLN A 22 14.89 -1.43 10.72
CA GLN A 22 14.66 -0.04 11.15
C GLN A 22 13.32 0.50 10.66
N CYS A 23 12.98 0.31 9.39
CA CYS A 23 11.69 0.72 8.83
C CYS A 23 10.52 -0.02 9.50
N ILE A 24 10.67 -1.32 9.75
CA ILE A 24 9.70 -2.13 10.49
C ILE A 24 9.48 -1.56 11.88
N SER A 25 10.55 -1.28 12.62
CA SER A 25 10.49 -0.75 13.97
C SER A 25 9.85 0.65 14.01
N LYS A 26 10.31 1.57 13.14
CA LYS A 26 9.79 2.94 13.00
C LYS A 26 8.28 2.96 12.77
N ASN A 27 7.79 2.03 11.95
CA ASN A 27 6.39 1.99 11.52
C ASN A 27 5.52 0.95 12.26
N LYS A 28 6.05 0.30 13.31
CA LYS A 28 5.35 -0.76 14.07
C LYS A 28 4.82 -1.90 13.20
N LEU A 29 5.55 -2.22 12.13
CA LEU A 29 5.22 -3.30 11.20
C LEU A 29 5.75 -4.63 11.72
N LYS A 30 5.51 -5.72 10.97
CA LYS A 30 6.02 -7.06 11.30
C LYS A 30 6.90 -7.61 10.18
N TRP A 31 7.95 -8.33 10.55
CA TRP A 31 8.60 -9.25 9.62
C TRP A 31 7.85 -10.59 9.62
N VAL A 32 7.49 -11.07 8.43
CA VAL A 32 6.83 -12.36 8.22
C VAL A 32 7.71 -13.20 7.32
N CYS A 33 8.07 -14.42 7.74
CA CYS A 33 8.82 -15.33 6.90
C CYS A 33 7.95 -15.81 5.73
N TYR A 34 8.48 -15.76 4.50
CA TYR A 34 7.73 -16.11 3.29
C TYR A 34 7.09 -17.51 3.32
N GLY A 35 7.79 -18.49 3.89
CA GLY A 35 7.26 -19.85 4.02
C GLY A 35 6.02 -19.99 4.90
N LYS A 36 5.54 -18.91 5.53
CA LYS A 36 4.26 -18.88 6.27
C LYS A 36 3.06 -18.53 5.39
N PHE A 37 3.29 -18.15 4.13
CA PHE A 37 2.22 -17.90 3.18
C PHE A 37 1.87 -19.18 2.42
N GLU A 38 0.59 -19.44 2.30
CA GLU A 38 0.03 -20.60 1.61
C GLU A 38 -0.74 -20.15 0.37
N ASN A 39 -0.94 -21.04 -0.61
CA ASN A 39 -1.72 -20.78 -1.83
C ASN A 39 -1.33 -19.47 -2.54
N ILE A 40 -0.04 -19.30 -2.80
CA ILE A 40 0.49 -18.09 -3.45
C ILE A 40 0.19 -18.17 -4.94
N GLU A 41 -0.72 -17.33 -5.42
CA GLU A 41 -1.20 -17.31 -6.80
C GLU A 41 -0.88 -15.98 -7.46
N TYR A 42 -0.36 -15.98 -8.69
CA TYR A 42 -0.17 -14.76 -9.47
C TYR A 42 -1.52 -14.10 -9.72
N HIS A 43 -1.53 -12.78 -9.64
CA HIS A 43 -2.74 -12.01 -9.81
C HIS A 43 -2.65 -10.99 -10.94
N ASP A 44 -1.65 -10.11 -10.91
CA ASP A 44 -1.51 -9.04 -11.90
C ASP A 44 -0.08 -8.52 -11.98
N LYS A 45 0.27 -7.81 -13.06
CA LYS A 45 1.53 -7.10 -13.21
C LYS A 45 1.26 -5.67 -13.64
N GLY A 46 1.50 -4.73 -12.72
CA GLY A 46 1.48 -3.31 -13.00
C GLY A 46 2.86 -2.76 -13.36
N GLU A 47 2.89 -1.48 -13.71
CA GLU A 47 4.11 -0.73 -14.02
C GLU A 47 5.14 -0.79 -12.87
N PHE A 48 4.64 -0.83 -11.62
CA PHE A 48 5.47 -0.70 -10.42
C PHE A 48 5.59 -2.00 -9.62
N GLY A 49 5.25 -3.14 -10.23
CA GLY A 49 5.42 -4.42 -9.56
C GLY A 49 4.42 -5.49 -9.93
N THR A 50 4.69 -6.69 -9.41
CA THR A 50 3.91 -7.90 -9.63
C THR A 50 3.06 -8.22 -8.40
N ILE A 51 1.80 -8.57 -8.56
CA ILE A 51 0.85 -8.90 -7.50
C ILE A 51 0.57 -10.41 -7.47
N TYR A 52 0.51 -10.97 -6.28
CA TYR A 52 0.14 -12.31 -5.91
C TYR A 52 -0.93 -12.27 -4.81
N ILE A 53 -1.82 -13.26 -4.73
CA ILE A 53 -2.72 -13.47 -3.59
C ILE A 53 -2.19 -14.65 -2.79
N ALA A 54 -2.32 -14.61 -1.46
CA ALA A 54 -1.89 -15.70 -0.59
C ALA A 54 -2.76 -15.80 0.67
N LYS A 55 -2.59 -16.88 1.44
CA LYS A 55 -3.18 -17.05 2.77
C LYS A 55 -2.11 -16.93 3.84
N TYR A 56 -2.41 -16.20 4.91
CA TYR A 56 -1.61 -16.09 6.12
C TYR A 56 -2.50 -16.25 7.35
N ILE A 57 -2.29 -17.32 8.13
CA ILE A 57 -3.10 -17.63 9.32
C ILE A 57 -4.61 -17.58 8.99
N SER A 58 -5.00 -18.28 7.93
CA SER A 58 -6.39 -18.36 7.43
C SER A 58 -7.00 -17.03 6.94
N ILE A 59 -6.22 -15.96 6.87
CA ILE A 59 -6.63 -14.67 6.31
C ILE A 59 -6.07 -14.58 4.89
N GLU A 60 -6.89 -14.15 3.93
CA GLU A 60 -6.39 -13.79 2.62
C GLU A 60 -5.60 -12.49 2.73
N VAL A 61 -4.33 -12.58 2.40
CA VAL A 61 -3.44 -11.45 2.29
C VAL A 61 -3.06 -11.31 0.84
N ILE A 62 -2.58 -10.14 0.53
CA ILE A 62 -2.09 -9.90 -0.81
C ILE A 62 -0.63 -9.67 -0.72
N LEU A 63 -0.04 -9.79 -1.88
CA LEU A 63 1.36 -9.82 -2.07
C LEU A 63 1.66 -8.94 -3.32
N LYS A 64 2.36 -7.79 -3.23
CA LYS A 64 2.92 -6.83 -4.23
C LYS A 64 4.46 -6.71 -4.23
N TYR A 65 5.09 -7.35 -5.19
CA TYR A 65 6.52 -7.38 -5.42
C TYR A 65 6.97 -6.19 -6.27
N PHE A 66 7.91 -5.40 -5.75
CA PHE A 66 8.45 -4.25 -6.46
C PHE A 66 9.66 -4.66 -7.29
N ASP A 67 9.47 -4.83 -8.60
CA ASP A 67 10.48 -5.33 -9.56
C ASP A 67 11.80 -4.50 -9.53
N TYR A 68 11.73 -3.21 -9.22
CA TYR A 68 12.83 -2.25 -9.25
C TYR A 68 13.65 -2.18 -7.95
N LEU A 69 13.16 -2.75 -6.85
CA LEU A 69 13.85 -2.77 -5.56
C LEU A 69 15.02 -3.78 -5.49
N ASN A 70 15.28 -4.51 -6.57
CA ASN A 70 16.43 -5.40 -6.67
C ASN A 70 17.75 -4.68 -7.00
N ASN A 71 17.69 -3.36 -7.23
CA ASN A 71 18.84 -2.57 -7.66
C ASN A 71 19.42 -1.75 -6.50
N SER A 72 20.49 -2.28 -5.90
CA SER A 72 21.37 -1.69 -4.86
C SER A 72 20.71 -1.35 -3.51
N ASP A 73 21.44 -1.62 -2.42
CA ASP A 73 20.99 -1.32 -1.05
C ASP A 73 20.74 0.19 -0.83
N GLU A 74 21.37 1.08 -1.60
CA GLU A 74 21.31 2.53 -1.44
C GLU A 74 19.93 3.11 -1.82
N SER A 75 19.40 2.75 -3.00
CA SER A 75 18.06 3.17 -3.44
C SER A 75 16.94 2.65 -2.53
N LEU A 76 17.13 1.43 -2.00
CA LEU A 76 16.23 0.83 -1.02
C LEU A 76 16.24 1.59 0.31
N ASN A 77 17.41 2.07 0.74
CA ASN A 77 17.57 2.80 2.00
C ASN A 77 16.86 4.15 1.97
N GLU A 78 17.07 4.93 0.91
CA GLU A 78 16.39 6.20 0.73
C GLU A 78 14.86 6.00 0.71
N LEU A 79 14.41 5.00 -0.04
CA LEU A 79 13.00 4.67 -0.18
C LEU A 79 12.33 4.30 1.16
N LEU A 80 12.94 3.43 1.96
CA LEU A 80 12.38 3.01 3.24
C LEU A 80 12.41 4.11 4.30
N ASN A 81 13.32 5.08 4.20
CA ASN A 81 13.40 6.20 5.13
C ASN A 81 12.26 7.21 4.94
N GLU A 82 11.86 7.44 3.69
CA GLU A 82 10.79 8.38 3.30
C GLU A 82 9.38 7.81 3.52
N TRP A 83 9.22 6.49 3.66
CA TRP A 83 7.91 5.88 3.89
C TRP A 83 7.27 6.37 5.20
N LYS A 84 6.14 7.05 5.05
CA LYS A 84 5.23 7.40 6.16
C LYS A 84 4.01 6.50 6.10
N ILE A 85 4.01 5.44 6.89
CA ILE A 85 2.87 4.51 6.95
C ILE A 85 1.67 5.21 7.61
N ILE A 86 0.52 5.14 6.94
CA ILE A 86 -0.74 5.66 7.44
C ILE A 86 -1.62 4.51 7.88
N ASN A 87 -2.10 4.57 9.11
CA ASN A 87 -3.16 3.69 9.62
C ASN A 87 -4.46 4.48 9.58
N SER A 88 -5.34 4.15 8.63
CA SER A 88 -6.63 4.79 8.43
C SER A 88 -7.61 3.75 7.91
N ASP A 89 -8.88 3.84 8.31
CA ASP A 89 -9.93 2.89 7.89
C ASP A 89 -10.24 3.04 6.39
N GLU A 90 -9.88 4.16 5.79
CA GLU A 90 -10.10 4.46 4.37
C GLU A 90 -8.81 4.36 3.53
N ILE A 91 -7.72 3.81 4.09
CA ILE A 91 -6.46 3.55 3.39
C ILE A 91 -6.08 2.08 3.59
N ILE A 92 -5.47 1.45 2.58
CA ILE A 92 -5.02 0.07 2.72
C ILE A 92 -3.94 -0.05 3.81
N ASN A 93 -4.21 -0.90 4.80
CA ASN A 93 -3.27 -1.18 5.87
C ASN A 93 -2.09 -2.02 5.38
N ILE A 94 -0.89 -1.66 5.84
CA ILE A 94 0.33 -2.40 5.58
C ILE A 94 0.70 -3.15 6.86
N TYR A 95 0.74 -4.48 6.78
CA TYR A 95 0.93 -5.33 7.95
C TYR A 95 2.39 -5.70 8.21
N GLY A 96 3.22 -5.67 7.18
CA GLY A 96 4.59 -6.16 7.31
C GLY A 96 5.35 -6.30 6.01
N PHE A 97 6.59 -6.75 6.18
CA PHE A 97 7.47 -7.15 5.10
C PHE A 97 7.74 -8.65 5.18
N THR A 98 7.94 -9.26 4.02
CA THR A 98 8.41 -10.63 3.87
C THR A 98 9.51 -10.66 2.82
N ASN A 99 10.47 -11.58 2.94
CA ASN A 99 11.38 -11.84 1.83
C ASN A 99 10.59 -12.45 0.67
N LYS A 100 10.83 -11.98 -0.55
CA LYS A 100 9.93 -12.13 -1.71
C LYS A 100 8.61 -11.38 -1.47
N ASN A 101 8.73 -10.10 -1.82
CA ASN A 101 8.11 -8.94 -1.17
C ASN A 101 6.73 -8.65 -1.70
N SER A 102 5.79 -8.22 -0.83
CA SER A 102 4.41 -8.29 -1.24
C SER A 102 3.24 -7.71 -0.34
N LEU A 103 2.41 -6.69 -0.76
CA LEU A 103 0.91 -6.50 -0.51
C LEU A 103 0.02 -5.61 -1.51
N LYS A 104 -1.18 -6.06 -2.03
CA LYS A 104 -2.50 -5.30 -2.28
C LYS A 104 -3.73 -6.06 -2.98
N ARG A 105 -5.02 -6.03 -2.49
CA ARG A 105 -6.27 -6.67 -3.08
C ARG A 105 -7.12 -5.72 -3.93
N TYR A 106 -7.99 -6.37 -4.72
CA TYR A 106 -8.89 -6.03 -5.81
C TYR A 106 -10.18 -5.24 -5.56
N LEU A 107 -10.60 -4.59 -6.65
CA LEU A 107 -11.91 -4.02 -6.97
C LEU A 107 -12.93 -5.12 -7.32
N THR A 108 -14.12 -5.04 -6.74
CA THR A 108 -15.35 -5.56 -7.35
C THR A 108 -16.08 -4.40 -8.03
N GLU A 109 -16.62 -4.62 -9.23
CA GLU A 109 -17.50 -3.64 -9.89
C GLU A 109 -18.62 -3.21 -8.93
N ILE A 110 -18.66 -1.91 -8.66
CA ILE A 110 -19.70 -1.30 -7.84
C ILE A 110 -20.89 -1.03 -8.74
N THR A 111 -21.78 -2.02 -8.90
CA THR A 111 -23.16 -1.77 -9.35
C THR A 111 -24.00 -1.41 -8.13
N LYS A 112 -24.03 -0.12 -7.78
CA LYS A 112 -24.74 0.42 -6.61
C LYS A 112 -25.52 1.70 -6.93
N SER A 113 -26.47 2.03 -6.06
CA SER A 113 -27.26 3.26 -6.11
C SER A 113 -26.37 4.51 -6.01
N TRP A 114 -26.89 5.65 -6.48
CA TRP A 114 -26.15 6.91 -6.51
C TRP A 114 -25.80 7.42 -5.10
N GLU A 115 -26.68 7.17 -4.13
CA GLU A 115 -26.51 7.55 -2.74
C GLU A 115 -25.30 6.85 -2.11
N GLN A 116 -25.14 5.54 -2.38
CA GLN A 116 -23.99 4.78 -1.89
C GLN A 116 -22.69 5.27 -2.54
N LYS A 117 -22.71 5.57 -3.85
CA LYS A 117 -21.54 6.14 -4.54
C LYS A 117 -21.12 7.48 -3.93
N LEU A 118 -22.08 8.36 -3.61
CA LEU A 118 -21.82 9.64 -2.96
C LEU A 118 -21.24 9.47 -1.55
N PHE A 119 -21.80 8.56 -0.76
CA PHE A 119 -21.29 8.26 0.58
C PHE A 119 -19.83 7.79 0.54
N TYR A 120 -19.51 6.88 -0.38
CA TYR A 120 -18.16 6.39 -0.56
C TYR A 120 -17.18 7.46 -1.06
N LEU A 121 -17.61 8.29 -2.01
CA LEU A 121 -16.80 9.42 -2.46
C LEU A 121 -16.51 10.38 -1.30
N PHE A 122 -17.52 10.69 -0.48
CA PHE A 122 -17.37 11.52 0.72
C PHE A 122 -16.34 10.93 1.68
N GLN A 123 -16.38 9.62 1.92
CA GLN A 123 -15.44 8.91 2.81
C GLN A 123 -14.01 8.96 2.28
N ILE A 124 -13.82 8.69 0.99
CA ILE A 124 -12.51 8.74 0.32
C ILE A 124 -11.91 10.14 0.42
N ILE A 125 -12.70 11.19 0.18
CA ILE A 125 -12.21 12.57 0.21
C ILE A 125 -11.94 13.04 1.64
N ASN A 126 -12.94 12.95 2.53
CA ASN A 126 -12.87 13.58 3.85
C ASN A 126 -11.99 12.84 4.85
N LYS A 127 -11.80 11.54 4.66
CA LYS A 127 -10.94 10.73 5.51
C LYS A 127 -9.71 10.26 4.76
N GLY A 128 -9.86 9.48 3.69
CA GLY A 128 -8.73 8.89 2.96
C GLY A 128 -7.70 9.92 2.48
N LEU A 129 -8.11 10.85 1.60
CA LEU A 129 -7.21 11.89 1.07
C LEU A 129 -6.77 12.88 2.16
N ASN A 130 -7.68 13.24 3.05
CA ASN A 130 -7.38 14.11 4.18
C ASN A 130 -6.29 13.53 5.10
N ASP A 131 -6.33 12.23 5.38
CA ASP A 131 -5.33 11.55 6.22
C ASP A 131 -3.97 11.45 5.51
N ILE A 132 -3.96 11.29 4.18
CA ILE A 132 -2.74 11.42 3.37
C ILE A 132 -2.16 12.84 3.50
N HIS A 133 -2.99 13.85 3.30
CA HIS A 133 -2.53 15.25 3.34
C HIS A 133 -2.08 15.69 4.74
N LYS A 134 -2.70 15.21 5.82
CA LYS A 134 -2.24 15.44 7.21
C LYS A 134 -0.86 14.87 7.51
N LYS A 135 -0.33 13.98 6.66
CA LYS A 135 1.03 13.45 6.75
C LYS A 135 2.03 14.20 5.86
N ASP A 136 1.61 15.34 5.29
CA ASP A 136 2.34 16.11 4.29
C ASP A 136 2.68 15.26 3.06
N LEU A 137 1.77 14.34 2.71
CA LEU A 137 1.86 13.50 1.53
C LEU A 137 0.84 13.94 0.50
N ILE A 138 1.12 13.63 -0.76
CA ILE A 138 0.20 13.78 -1.88
C ILE A 138 0.18 12.41 -2.58
N HIS A 139 -0.99 11.92 -2.98
CA HIS A 139 -1.09 10.58 -3.57
C HIS A 139 -0.43 10.48 -4.97
N TYR A 140 -0.51 11.56 -5.77
CA TYR A 140 0.04 11.74 -7.13
C TYR A 140 -0.47 10.80 -8.23
N ASN A 141 -1.03 9.65 -7.89
CA ASN A 141 -1.64 8.74 -8.84
C ASN A 141 -3.07 8.38 -8.41
N PHE A 142 -3.83 9.36 -7.93
CA PHE A 142 -5.18 9.11 -7.43
C PHE A 142 -6.16 9.01 -8.60
N HIS A 143 -6.61 7.79 -8.87
CA HIS A 143 -7.63 7.49 -9.87
C HIS A 143 -8.46 6.28 -9.41
N ASN A 144 -9.52 5.96 -10.15
CA ASN A 144 -10.43 4.85 -9.85
C ASN A 144 -9.73 3.48 -9.69
N GLY A 145 -8.65 3.22 -10.44
CA GLY A 145 -7.83 2.00 -10.31
C GLY A 145 -7.02 1.90 -9.00
N ASN A 146 -6.89 3.01 -8.27
CA ASN A 146 -6.27 3.06 -6.94
C ASN A 146 -7.27 3.17 -5.79
N ILE A 147 -8.57 3.07 -6.09
CA ILE A 147 -9.63 2.92 -5.10
C ILE A 147 -10.00 1.44 -5.03
N LEU A 148 -9.82 0.82 -3.87
CA LEU A 148 -10.17 -0.57 -3.63
C LEU A 148 -11.54 -0.67 -2.98
N CYS A 149 -12.30 -1.69 -3.34
CA CYS A 149 -13.59 -1.98 -2.78
C CYS A 149 -13.61 -3.42 -2.28
N ASN A 150 -13.83 -3.60 -0.99
CA ASN A 150 -13.94 -4.90 -0.35
C ASN A 150 -15.36 -5.15 0.13
N LYS A 151 -16.00 -6.23 -0.32
CA LYS A 151 -17.29 -6.67 0.19
C LYS A 151 -17.10 -7.52 1.46
N TYR A 152 -17.71 -7.10 2.56
CA TYR A 152 -17.74 -7.85 3.81
C TYR A 152 -19.02 -8.67 3.94
N GLU A 153 -20.16 -8.04 3.69
CA GLU A 153 -21.50 -8.64 3.70
C GLU A 153 -22.30 -8.15 2.50
N GLU A 154 -23.55 -8.60 2.35
CA GLU A 154 -24.39 -8.30 1.18
C GLU A 154 -24.41 -6.81 0.81
N ASP A 155 -24.50 -5.93 1.82
CA ASP A 155 -24.53 -4.47 1.68
C ASP A 155 -23.40 -3.72 2.41
N ILE A 156 -22.47 -4.45 3.05
CA ILE A 156 -21.36 -3.83 3.80
C ILE A 156 -20.08 -3.91 2.96
N TYR A 157 -19.54 -2.75 2.63
CA TYR A 157 -18.31 -2.65 1.85
C TYR A 157 -17.34 -1.66 2.47
N GLY A 158 -16.08 -2.06 2.55
CA GLY A 158 -14.96 -1.18 2.84
C GLY A 158 -14.40 -0.60 1.56
N ILE A 159 -14.01 0.67 1.61
CA ILE A 159 -13.37 1.34 0.48
C ILE A 159 -12.07 1.97 0.94
N PHE A 160 -11.01 1.73 0.17
CA PHE A 160 -9.67 2.04 0.58
C PHE A 160 -8.90 2.74 -0.54
N ILE A 161 -8.24 3.83 -0.22
CA ILE A 161 -7.18 4.38 -1.06
C ILE A 161 -5.97 3.45 -0.94
N SER A 162 -5.35 3.17 -2.07
CA SER A 162 -4.22 2.26 -2.17
C SER A 162 -3.11 2.88 -2.99
N ASP A 163 -1.92 2.26 -3.00
CA ASP A 163 -0.76 2.78 -3.74
C ASP A 163 -0.33 4.21 -3.33
N TYR A 164 -0.69 4.63 -2.12
CA TYR A 164 -0.33 5.95 -1.59
C TYR A 164 1.17 6.07 -1.29
N LEU A 165 1.90 4.95 -1.19
CA LEU A 165 3.36 4.87 -1.14
C LEU A 165 3.99 4.69 -2.53
N GLY A 166 3.23 4.95 -3.60
CA GLY A 166 3.67 4.77 -4.97
C GLY A 166 4.95 5.54 -5.30
N LEU A 167 5.64 5.10 -6.36
CA LEU A 167 6.96 5.57 -6.77
C LEU A 167 7.07 7.09 -6.92
N TYR A 168 6.01 7.84 -7.26
CA TYR A 168 6.13 9.29 -7.35
C TYR A 168 6.52 9.96 -6.03
N GLN A 169 5.91 9.54 -4.92
CA GLN A 169 6.23 10.06 -3.59
C GLN A 169 7.71 9.84 -3.23
N LEU A 170 8.30 8.81 -3.85
CA LEU A 170 9.65 8.30 -3.65
C LEU A 170 10.67 8.83 -4.64
N ALA A 171 10.23 9.14 -5.84
CA ALA A 171 11.07 9.43 -6.97
C ALA A 171 11.28 10.96 -7.12
N LYS A 172 10.69 11.76 -6.23
CA LYS A 172 11.05 13.16 -5.99
C LYS A 172 12.56 13.36 -5.72
N SER A 173 13.28 12.33 -5.25
CA SER A 173 14.74 12.36 -5.07
C SER A 173 15.55 11.74 -6.23
N PHE A 174 14.92 10.96 -7.14
CA PHE A 174 15.63 10.17 -8.16
C PHE A 174 15.33 10.58 -9.61
N LEU A 175 14.30 11.39 -9.84
CA LEU A 175 13.80 11.68 -11.18
C LEU A 175 14.26 13.04 -11.67
N LYS A 176 14.42 13.13 -12.99
CA LYS A 176 14.76 14.38 -13.67
C LYS A 176 13.57 15.33 -13.57
N GLU A 177 13.83 16.64 -13.57
CA GLU A 177 12.82 17.71 -13.49
C GLU A 177 11.68 17.63 -14.55
N ASN A 178 11.77 16.72 -15.53
CA ASN A 178 10.92 16.70 -16.73
C ASN A 178 10.05 15.43 -16.92
N ASP A 179 9.95 14.56 -15.92
CA ASP A 179 9.11 13.35 -16.04
C ASP A 179 7.68 13.59 -15.52
N ILE A 180 6.66 13.25 -16.32
CA ILE A 180 5.22 13.35 -15.97
C ILE A 180 4.76 12.04 -15.33
N TYR A 181 3.98 12.13 -14.25
CA TYR A 181 3.49 10.97 -13.52
C TYR A 181 2.01 11.05 -13.18
N GLY A 182 1.44 9.86 -13.04
CA GLY A 182 0.00 9.67 -12.92
C GLY A 182 -0.58 9.26 -14.27
N VAL A 183 -1.79 8.72 -14.25
CA VAL A 183 -2.51 8.40 -15.47
C VAL A 183 -2.89 9.72 -16.17
N LEU A 184 -2.41 9.95 -17.40
CA LEU A 184 -2.50 11.24 -18.11
C LEU A 184 -3.88 11.91 -18.06
N SER A 185 -4.95 11.12 -18.16
CA SER A 185 -6.34 11.61 -18.10
C SER A 185 -6.78 12.16 -16.73
N PHE A 186 -6.00 11.94 -15.67
CA PHE A 186 -6.27 12.32 -14.29
C PHE A 186 -5.26 13.35 -13.74
N ILE A 187 -4.31 13.81 -14.57
CA ILE A 187 -3.31 14.79 -14.17
C ILE A 187 -3.91 16.20 -14.18
N ALA A 188 -3.66 16.96 -13.11
CA ALA A 188 -4.15 18.32 -13.01
C ALA A 188 -3.43 19.25 -14.02
N PRO A 189 -4.11 20.21 -14.66
CA PRO A 189 -3.54 21.05 -15.72
C PRO A 189 -2.28 21.84 -15.31
N GLU A 190 -2.18 22.24 -14.05
CA GLU A 190 -1.02 22.93 -13.49
C GLU A 190 0.24 22.07 -13.52
N ILE A 191 0.13 20.75 -13.37
CA ILE A 191 1.25 19.82 -13.48
C ILE A 191 1.74 19.78 -14.94
N LEU A 192 0.82 19.69 -15.90
CA LEU A 192 1.17 19.67 -17.32
C LEU A 192 1.81 20.98 -17.81
N ARG A 193 1.39 22.12 -17.24
CA ARG A 193 1.92 23.44 -17.61
C ARG A 193 3.39 23.62 -17.25
N LEU A 194 3.85 23.01 -16.16
CA LEU A 194 5.25 23.07 -15.72
C LEU A 194 6.24 22.47 -16.74
N TYR A 195 5.78 21.62 -17.66
CA TYR A 195 6.61 21.00 -18.71
C TYR A 195 6.53 21.72 -20.06
N SER A 196 5.63 22.71 -20.20
CA SER A 196 5.42 23.46 -21.43
C SER A 196 6.14 24.81 -21.48
N SER A 197 6.92 25.13 -20.43
CA SER A 197 7.62 26.40 -20.21
C SER A 197 9.13 26.24 -20.25
#